data_AF-A0A956BDT5-F1
#
_entry.id   AF-A0A956BDT5-F1
#
_cell.length_a   1.000
_cell.length_b   1.000
_cell.length_c   1.000
_cell.angle_alpha   90.00
_cell.angle_beta   90.00
_cell.angle_gamma   90.00
#
_symmetry.space_group_name_H-M   'P 1'
#
loop_
_entity.id
_entity.type
_entity.pdbx_description
1 polymer ?
#
loop_
_entity_poly.entity_id
_entity_poly.type
_entity_poly.pdbx_seq_one_letter_code
_entity_poly.pdbx_strand_id
1 'polypeptide(L)'
;MRATTSLLLLRRPADPEVYWVRRHDDDRFLSGFMVFPGGAVDAGDGEGDAALRRAAVRETFEETGYLHADGAPPTAEERAAVRAGEVDFTAWCAATGRAPRLDALVPA
;
A
#
# COMPACT_ATOMS: atom_id res chain seq x y z
N MET A 1 10.26 -8.37 -16.36
CA MET A 1 10.06 -8.51 -14.90
C MET A 1 9.62 -7.14 -14.39
N ARG A 2 8.52 -7.06 -13.61
CA ARG A 2 8.15 -5.82 -12.91
C ARG A 2 8.76 -5.86 -11.51
N ALA A 3 9.23 -4.72 -11.01
CA ALA A 3 9.65 -4.62 -9.63
C ALA A 3 8.42 -4.81 -8.71
N THR A 4 8.61 -5.44 -7.56
CA THR A 4 7.57 -5.66 -6.56
C THR A 4 8.05 -5.18 -5.20
N THR A 5 7.09 -4.87 -4.33
CA THR A 5 7.32 -4.35 -2.98
C THR A 5 6.37 -5.02 -1.99
N SER A 6 6.75 -5.03 -0.71
CA SER A 6 5.92 -5.54 0.38
C SER A 6 6.18 -4.70 1.64
N LEU A 7 5.12 -4.40 2.38
CA LEU A 7 5.17 -3.54 3.56
C LEU A 7 4.91 -4.34 4.83
N LEU A 8 5.90 -4.35 5.74
CA LEU A 8 5.70 -4.81 7.10
C LEU A 8 5.33 -3.62 7.98
N LEU A 9 4.11 -3.60 8.50
CA LEU A 9 3.73 -2.65 9.54
C LEU A 9 3.93 -3.30 10.91
N LEU A 10 4.83 -2.72 11.70
CA LEU A 10 5.13 -3.18 13.06
C LEU A 10 4.48 -2.27 14.10
N ARG A 11 3.90 -2.89 15.12
CA ARG A 11 3.48 -2.27 16.37
C ARG A 11 4.26 -2.90 17.52
N ARG A 12 4.62 -2.10 18.52
CA ARG A 12 5.40 -2.53 19.71
C ARG A 12 6.77 -3.16 19.38
N PRO A 13 7.82 -2.38 19.05
CA PRO A 13 9.12 -2.92 18.61
C PRO A 13 9.81 -3.90 19.58
N ALA A 14 9.56 -3.80 20.88
CA ALA A 14 10.12 -4.70 21.89
C ALA A 14 9.34 -6.02 22.06
N ASP A 15 8.09 -6.08 21.56
CA ASP A 15 7.23 -7.27 21.52
C ASP A 15 6.41 -7.19 20.22
N PRO A 16 7.06 -7.50 19.08
CA PRO A 16 6.59 -7.07 17.78
C PRO A 16 5.28 -7.73 17.39
N GLU A 17 4.29 -6.89 17.10
CA GLU A 17 3.07 -7.26 16.41
C GLU A 17 3.15 -6.80 14.96
N VAL A 18 2.89 -7.71 14.04
CA VAL A 18 2.95 -7.43 12.60
C VAL A 18 1.56 -7.44 12.00
N TYR A 19 1.29 -6.46 11.13
CA TYR A 19 0.08 -6.45 10.33
C TYR A 19 0.26 -7.37 9.12
N TRP A 20 -0.63 -8.33 8.95
CA TRP A 20 -0.66 -9.25 7.82
C TRP A 20 -2.11 -9.42 7.34
N VAL A 21 -2.28 -9.83 6.09
CA VAL A 21 -3.58 -10.08 5.48
C VAL A 21 -3.68 -11.52 5.01
N ARG A 22 -4.91 -12.05 5.01
CA ARG A 22 -5.21 -13.32 4.37
C ARG A 22 -5.68 -13.04 2.96
N ARG A 23 -5.01 -13.61 1.96
CA ARG A 23 -5.44 -13.52 0.57
C ARG A 23 -6.83 -14.11 0.38
N HIS A 24 -7.59 -13.60 -0.60
CA HIS A 24 -8.91 -14.16 -0.90
C HIS A 24 -8.74 -15.60 -1.38
N ASP A 25 -9.70 -16.47 -1.07
CA ASP A 25 -9.58 -17.90 -1.40
C ASP A 25 -9.59 -18.16 -2.93
N ASP A 26 -10.03 -17.18 -3.71
CA ASP A 26 -10.07 -17.23 -5.18
C ASP A 26 -8.82 -16.64 -5.86
N ASP A 27 -7.78 -16.27 -5.10
CA ASP A 27 -6.54 -15.75 -5.67
C ASP A 27 -5.79 -16.81 -6.49
N ARG A 28 -5.33 -16.43 -7.69
CA ARG A 28 -4.61 -17.32 -8.63
C ARG A 28 -3.20 -17.71 -8.16
N PHE A 29 -2.71 -17.12 -7.07
CA PHE A 29 -1.38 -17.34 -6.52
C PHE A 29 -1.43 -17.25 -4.98
N LEU A 30 -1.00 -18.30 -4.27
CA LEU A 30 -0.97 -18.39 -2.79
C LEU A 30 -2.31 -18.10 -2.10
N SER A 31 -3.42 -18.59 -2.66
CA SER A 31 -4.74 -18.54 -2.01
C SER A 31 -4.69 -19.10 -0.58
N GLY A 32 -5.34 -18.40 0.36
CA GLY A 32 -5.40 -18.78 1.77
C GLY A 32 -4.15 -18.47 2.61
N PHE A 33 -3.05 -18.01 2.00
CA PHE A 33 -1.83 -17.67 2.74
C PHE A 33 -1.95 -16.33 3.47
N MET A 34 -1.23 -16.24 4.58
CA MET A 34 -0.96 -15.00 5.29
C MET A 34 0.21 -14.30 4.62
N VAL A 35 -0.01 -13.07 4.14
CA VAL A 35 1.00 -12.28 3.43
C VAL A 35 1.06 -10.88 4.02
N PHE A 36 2.19 -10.22 3.85
CA PHE A 36 2.29 -8.78 4.05
C PHE A 36 1.72 -8.07 2.81
N PRO A 37 0.97 -6.97 2.99
CA PRO A 37 0.45 -6.21 1.86
C PRO A 37 1.56 -5.76 0.91
N GLY A 38 1.28 -5.77 -0.38
CA GLY A 38 2.28 -5.44 -1.38
C GLY A 38 1.91 -5.92 -2.77
N GLY A 39 2.66 -5.45 -3.75
CA GLY A 39 2.34 -5.69 -5.15
C GLY A 39 3.41 -5.15 -6.08
N ALA A 40 3.03 -4.96 -7.34
CA ALA A 40 3.92 -4.47 -8.37
C ALA A 40 4.05 -2.95 -8.30
N VAL A 41 5.23 -2.43 -8.66
CA VAL A 41 5.40 -1.01 -8.92
C VAL A 41 4.75 -0.67 -10.26
N ASP A 42 3.88 0.33 -10.26
CA ASP A 42 3.20 0.84 -11.44
C ASP A 42 3.79 2.18 -11.88
N ALA A 43 3.52 2.60 -13.12
CA ALA A 43 4.09 3.83 -13.69
C ALA A 43 3.70 5.09 -12.90
N GLY A 44 2.51 5.09 -12.28
CA GLY A 44 2.02 6.19 -11.42
C GLY A 44 2.78 6.32 -10.08
N ASP A 45 3.59 5.32 -9.71
CA ASP A 45 4.39 5.36 -8.49
C ASP A 45 5.65 6.25 -8.63
N GLY A 46 6.06 6.51 -9.87
CA GLY A 46 7.25 7.29 -10.23
C GLY A 46 8.47 6.40 -10.51
N GLU A 47 9.66 6.91 -10.22
CA GLU A 47 10.92 6.22 -10.50
C GLU A 47 11.79 6.01 -9.24
N GLY A 48 12.72 5.06 -9.34
CA GLY A 48 13.71 4.78 -8.32
C GLY A 48 13.12 4.25 -7.01
N ASP A 49 13.85 4.50 -5.92
CA ASP A 49 13.51 4.01 -4.59
C ASP A 49 12.22 4.64 -4.02
N ALA A 50 11.90 5.87 -4.43
CA ALA A 50 10.64 6.51 -4.09
C ALA A 50 9.43 5.78 -4.68
N ALA A 51 9.57 5.19 -5.87
CA ALA A 51 8.50 4.41 -6.51
C ALA A 51 8.20 3.13 -5.72
N LEU A 52 9.24 2.43 -5.23
CA LEU A 52 9.09 1.24 -4.39
C LEU A 52 8.33 1.54 -3.09
N ARG A 53 8.66 2.66 -2.43
CA ARG A 53 7.97 3.09 -1.21
C ARG A 53 6.54 3.54 -1.48
N ARG A 54 6.30 4.27 -2.59
CA ARG A 54 4.96 4.71 -2.95
C ARG A 54 4.06 3.53 -3.29
N ALA A 55 4.55 2.59 -4.09
CA ALA A 55 3.88 1.34 -4.39
C ALA A 55 3.54 0.59 -3.09
N ALA A 56 4.44 0.54 -2.10
CA ALA A 56 4.18 -0.15 -0.83
C ALA A 56 2.99 0.48 -0.07
N VAL A 57 2.92 1.81 -0.02
CA VAL A 57 1.80 2.53 0.62
C VAL A 57 0.51 2.36 -0.19
N ARG A 58 0.58 2.48 -1.51
CA ARG A 58 -0.56 2.33 -2.43
C ARG A 58 -1.17 0.93 -2.32
N GLU A 59 -0.37 -0.11 -2.49
CA GLU A 59 -0.81 -1.51 -2.40
C GLU A 59 -1.40 -1.83 -1.02
N THR A 60 -0.77 -1.36 0.06
CA THR A 60 -1.32 -1.51 1.41
C THR A 60 -2.69 -0.85 1.54
N PHE A 61 -2.87 0.34 0.98
CA PHE A 61 -4.14 1.04 0.99
C PHE A 61 -5.20 0.31 0.14
N GLU A 62 -4.87 -0.11 -1.07
CA GLU A 62 -5.78 -0.83 -1.96
C GLU A 62 -6.26 -2.15 -1.35
N GLU A 63 -5.36 -2.92 -0.73
CA GLU A 63 -5.70 -4.23 -0.15
C GLU A 63 -6.46 -4.11 1.17
N THR A 64 -6.15 -3.11 1.99
CA THR A 64 -6.55 -3.11 3.41
C THR A 64 -7.37 -1.90 3.85
N GLY A 65 -7.31 -0.81 3.09
CA GLY A 65 -7.86 0.49 3.45
C GLY A 65 -7.02 1.28 4.45
N TYR A 66 -5.93 0.72 4.97
CA TYR A 66 -4.97 1.47 5.76
C TYR A 66 -4.10 2.33 4.86
N LEU A 67 -4.20 3.65 5.01
CA LEU A 67 -3.34 4.61 4.32
C LEU A 67 -2.27 5.16 5.27
N HIS A 68 -1.00 4.90 4.96
CA HIS A 68 0.12 5.47 5.68
C HIS A 68 0.47 6.87 5.15
N ALA A 69 -0.32 7.88 5.54
CA ALA A 69 -0.18 9.26 5.09
C ALA A 69 -0.57 10.27 6.18
N ASP A 70 -0.10 11.50 6.01
CA ASP A 70 -0.70 12.68 6.66
C ASP A 70 -2.00 13.06 5.96
N GLY A 71 -2.92 13.70 6.70
CA GLY A 71 -4.21 14.16 6.21
C GLY A 71 -5.40 13.40 6.79
N ALA A 72 -6.58 13.59 6.19
CA ALA A 72 -7.80 12.93 6.63
C ALA A 72 -7.75 11.41 6.33
N PRO A 73 -8.38 10.55 7.14
CA PRO A 73 -8.51 9.13 6.81
C PRO A 73 -9.31 8.96 5.50
N PRO A 74 -9.01 7.93 4.68
CA PRO A 74 -9.77 7.64 3.47
C PRO A 74 -11.13 7.01 3.77
N THR A 75 -12.10 7.19 2.86
CA THR A 75 -13.35 6.43 2.87
C THR A 75 -13.22 5.12 2.09
N ALA A 76 -14.18 4.21 2.29
CA ALA A 76 -14.25 2.97 1.51
C ALA A 76 -14.50 3.21 0.01
N GLU A 77 -15.24 4.28 -0.33
CA GLU A 77 -15.51 4.68 -1.71
C GLU A 77 -14.25 5.23 -2.40
N GLU A 78 -13.49 6.09 -1.70
CA GLU A 78 -12.19 6.58 -2.20
C GLU A 78 -11.23 5.42 -2.46
N ARG A 79 -11.17 4.45 -1.55
CA ARG A 79 -10.37 3.23 -1.73
C ARG A 79 -10.84 2.42 -2.94
N ALA A 80 -12.15 2.24 -3.10
CA ALA A 80 -12.70 1.47 -4.22
C ALA A 80 -12.32 2.10 -5.56
N ALA A 81 -12.41 3.43 -5.68
CA ALA A 81 -12.05 4.15 -6.90
C ALA A 81 -10.55 4.02 -7.23
N VAL A 82 -9.66 4.17 -6.24
CA VAL A 82 -8.21 3.97 -6.42
C VAL A 82 -7.91 2.53 -6.83
N ARG A 83 -8.45 1.54 -6.10
CA ARG A 83 -8.24 0.10 -6.37
C ARG A 83 -8.76 -0.33 -7.74
N ALA A 84 -9.85 0.26 -8.20
CA ALA A 84 -10.40 0.00 -9.53
C ALA A 84 -9.57 0.67 -10.66
N GLY A 85 -8.58 1.51 -10.32
CA GLY A 85 -7.82 2.30 -11.27
C GLY A 85 -8.61 3.44 -11.90
N GLU A 86 -9.76 3.81 -11.33
CA GLU A 86 -10.59 4.92 -11.80
C GLU A 86 -9.94 6.27 -11.52
N VAL A 87 -9.16 6.34 -10.43
CA VAL A 87 -8.32 7.49 -10.08
C VAL A 87 -6.90 7.02 -9.78
N ASP A 88 -5.91 7.77 -10.26
CA ASP A 88 -4.51 7.53 -9.93
C ASP A 88 -4.24 7.85 -8.45
N PHE A 89 -3.52 6.97 -7.76
CA PHE A 89 -3.22 7.13 -6.32
C PHE A 89 -2.49 8.43 -6.00
N THR A 90 -1.46 8.77 -6.78
CA THR A 90 -0.65 9.98 -6.54
C THR A 90 -1.48 11.24 -6.78
N ALA A 91 -2.27 11.26 -7.86
CA ALA A 91 -3.17 12.35 -8.18
C ALA A 91 -4.28 12.52 -7.12
N TRP A 92 -4.87 11.41 -6.66
CA TRP A 92 -5.89 11.42 -5.61
C TRP A 92 -5.34 11.94 -4.28
N CYS A 93 -4.14 11.50 -3.87
CA CYS A 93 -3.47 12.04 -2.68
C CYS A 93 -3.28 13.56 -2.78
N ALA A 94 -2.76 14.04 -3.91
CA ALA A 94 -2.57 15.47 -4.15
C ALA A 94 -3.89 16.26 -4.12
N ALA A 95 -4.93 15.77 -4.78
CA ALA A 95 -6.24 16.42 -4.87
C ALA A 95 -6.96 16.48 -3.51
N THR A 96 -6.71 15.53 -2.63
CA THR A 96 -7.36 15.43 -1.31
C THR A 96 -6.49 15.92 -0.15
N GLY A 97 -5.32 16.48 -0.44
CA GLY A 97 -4.40 17.00 0.58
C GLY A 97 -3.79 15.92 1.48
N ARG A 98 -3.68 14.69 0.98
CA ARG A 98 -3.04 13.57 1.69
C ARG A 98 -1.59 13.42 1.23
N ALA A 99 -0.66 13.32 2.17
CA ALA A 99 0.76 13.18 1.88
C ALA A 99 1.27 11.81 2.36
N PRO A 100 1.53 10.85 1.45
CA PRO A 100 2.12 9.56 1.83
C PRO A 100 3.44 9.74 2.59
N ARG A 101 3.57 9.11 3.76
CA ARG A 101 4.76 9.23 4.61
C ARG A 101 5.88 8.30 4.14
N LEU A 102 6.42 8.56 2.94
CA LEU A 102 7.43 7.70 2.32
C LEU A 102 8.71 7.63 3.14
N ASP A 103 9.14 8.73 3.75
CA ASP A 103 10.38 8.81 4.53
C ASP A 103 10.32 8.00 5.85
N ALA A 104 9.12 7.58 6.27
CA ALA A 104 8.94 6.70 7.42
C ALA A 104 9.18 5.21 7.09
N LEU A 105 9.31 4.86 5.81
CA LEU A 105 9.56 3.48 5.36
C LEU A 105 11.07 3.23 5.28
N VAL A 106 11.53 2.31 6.11
CA VAL A 106 12.91 1.82 6.11
C VAL A 106 13.06 0.63 5.15
N PRO A 107 14.04 0.64 4.24
CA PRO A 107 14.40 -0.55 3.46
C PRO A 107 14.85 -1.67 4.39
N ALA A 108 14.51 -2.91 4.03
CA ALA A 108 14.99 -4.12 4.71
C ALA A 108 16.40 -4.51 4.25
#